data_AF-Q6MC21-F1
#
_entry.id   AF-Q6MC21-F1
#
_cell.length_a   1.000
_cell.length_b   1.000
_cell.length_c   1.000
_cell.angle_alpha   90.00
_cell.angle_beta   90.00
_cell.angle_gamma   90.00
#
_symmetry.space_group_name_H-M   'P 1'
#
loop_
_entity.id
_entity.type
_entity.pdbx_description
1 polymer ?
#
loop_
_entity_poly.entity_id
_entity_poly.type
_entity_poly.pdbx_seq_one_letter_code
_entity_poly.pdbx_strand_id
1 'polypeptide(L)'
;MKFDLENSLSRLIDYGKTVHQKNPFPYSIAVRLAAGLMAVGKLLNRQDWQEEGIDLWKQLARPSISWYATTYLSDLLISHQMVVGQEIKDWELFWTYLKQTWNSQLCCYTGPHVREWQNKDEPLNYFYNLIMKCWFSLEFPRFKSHEIIHLEAVLIHSPFSEDLKLIQNDSFYQLDGVYKGQKWLLNKAYEHTWVALEKKVSAGLMGEKTFTPFCFFTGQNFLHTFVCQGGRFSQLEFKMLSSHSLEFLFHFNDAGDKEDRDKTRDICFYWNDHAEWQVRVNNQQSNTFELGQTIQWSCQSRPAFTMVFELLEGKGQFLGHLAKGNRPSQFKLISEEKHCQAYDRILFIRTIRRTGPSTLRAVLHFSQS
;
A
#
# COMPACT_ATOMS: atom_id res chain seq x y z
N MET A 1 -41.42 -8.52 8.69
CA MET A 1 -40.21 -8.27 7.89
C MET A 1 -39.82 -6.79 7.82
N LYS A 2 -40.62 -5.89 7.23
CA LYS A 2 -40.29 -4.44 7.17
C LYS A 2 -40.14 -3.80 8.56
N PHE A 3 -41.14 -4.00 9.43
CA PHE A 3 -41.12 -3.50 10.81
C PHE A 3 -39.93 -4.06 11.63
N ASP A 4 -39.61 -5.35 11.45
CA ASP A 4 -38.49 -5.99 12.15
C ASP A 4 -37.14 -5.44 11.69
N LEU A 5 -37.00 -5.11 10.39
CA LEU A 5 -35.81 -4.50 9.83
C LEU A 5 -35.63 -3.06 10.32
N GLU A 6 -36.68 -2.24 10.31
CA GLU A 6 -36.65 -0.86 10.81
C GLU A 6 -36.29 -0.80 12.30
N ASN A 7 -36.85 -1.71 13.11
CA ASN A 7 -36.50 -1.85 14.53
C ASN A 7 -35.05 -2.30 14.72
N SER A 8 -34.57 -3.22 13.90
CA SER A 8 -33.18 -3.71 13.98
C SER A 8 -32.19 -2.61 13.59
N LEU A 9 -32.48 -1.84 12.54
CA LEU A 9 -31.68 -0.68 12.13
C LEU A 9 -31.66 0.40 13.22
N SER A 10 -32.81 0.69 13.83
CA SER A 10 -32.90 1.66 14.92
C SER A 10 -32.01 1.27 16.10
N ARG A 11 -32.10 0.00 16.55
CA ARG A 11 -31.27 -0.53 17.63
C ARG A 11 -29.78 -0.50 17.31
N LEU A 12 -29.40 -0.79 16.06
CA LEU A 12 -28.01 -0.75 15.62
C LEU A 12 -27.45 0.68 15.66
N ILE A 13 -28.22 1.66 15.17
CA ILE A 13 -27.84 3.07 15.21
C ILE A 13 -27.71 3.55 16.65
N ASP A 14 -28.72 3.32 17.50
CA ASP A 14 -28.69 3.73 18.91
C ASP A 14 -27.51 3.11 19.68
N TYR A 15 -27.21 1.84 19.42
CA TYR A 15 -26.03 1.17 19.96
C TYR A 15 -24.74 1.86 19.49
N GLY A 16 -24.60 2.08 18.18
CA GLY A 16 -23.44 2.75 17.59
C GLY A 16 -23.20 4.13 18.18
N LYS A 17 -24.25 4.95 18.31
CA LYS A 17 -24.21 6.27 18.97
C LYS A 17 -23.72 6.16 20.40
N THR A 18 -24.36 5.31 21.20
CA THR A 18 -24.06 5.14 22.63
C THR A 18 -22.61 4.72 22.85
N VAL A 19 -22.11 3.78 22.02
CA VAL A 19 -20.73 3.32 22.12
C VAL A 19 -19.76 4.42 21.70
N HIS A 20 -20.02 5.12 20.60
CA HIS A 20 -19.16 6.20 20.10
C HIS A 20 -19.01 7.34 21.12
N GLN A 21 -20.11 7.72 21.79
CA GLN A 21 -20.11 8.76 22.82
C GLN A 21 -19.27 8.36 24.05
N LYS A 22 -19.29 7.09 24.43
CA LYS A 22 -18.49 6.58 25.57
C LYS A 22 -17.03 6.38 25.21
N ASN A 23 -16.78 5.89 24.00
CA ASN A 23 -15.45 5.60 23.48
C ASN A 23 -15.42 5.90 21.97
N PRO A 24 -14.83 7.03 21.56
CA PRO A 24 -14.79 7.42 20.17
C PRO A 24 -14.24 6.33 19.27
N PHE A 25 -15.01 5.99 18.24
CA PHE A 25 -14.62 4.98 17.27
C PHE A 25 -13.37 5.39 16.48
N PRO A 26 -12.58 4.42 16.00
CA PRO A 26 -11.60 4.66 14.95
C PRO A 26 -12.23 5.37 13.75
N TYR A 27 -11.44 6.21 13.07
CA TYR A 27 -11.91 7.11 12.01
C TYR A 27 -12.83 6.43 10.98
N SER A 28 -12.43 5.31 10.38
CA SER A 28 -13.25 4.64 9.34
C SER A 28 -14.60 4.14 9.87
N ILE A 29 -14.66 3.72 11.13
CA ILE A 29 -15.90 3.29 11.78
C ILE A 29 -16.77 4.49 12.16
N ALA A 30 -16.17 5.60 12.59
CA ALA A 30 -16.89 6.85 12.85
C ALA A 30 -17.56 7.40 11.58
N VAL A 31 -16.88 7.32 10.42
CA VAL A 31 -17.44 7.71 9.12
C VAL A 31 -18.63 6.83 8.74
N ARG A 32 -18.53 5.52 8.96
CA ARG A 32 -19.66 4.58 8.77
C ARG A 32 -20.84 4.92 9.68
N LEU A 33 -20.59 5.29 10.94
CA LEU A 33 -21.64 5.71 11.86
C LEU A 33 -22.33 6.98 11.36
N ALA A 34 -21.56 8.01 10.96
CA ALA A 34 -22.11 9.25 10.41
C ALA A 34 -22.99 8.99 9.18
N ALA A 35 -22.49 8.21 8.22
CA ALA A 35 -23.25 7.82 7.04
C ALA A 35 -24.51 7.00 7.38
N GLY A 36 -24.40 6.09 8.35
CA GLY A 36 -25.53 5.32 8.88
C GLY A 36 -26.61 6.20 9.51
N LEU A 37 -26.21 7.17 10.34
CA LEU A 37 -27.12 8.15 10.95
C LEU A 37 -27.89 8.94 9.91
N MET A 38 -27.20 9.42 8.86
CA MET A 38 -27.82 10.17 7.77
C MET A 38 -28.79 9.30 6.96
N ALA A 39 -28.35 8.12 6.52
CA ALA A 39 -29.13 7.24 5.67
C ALA A 39 -30.35 6.64 6.39
N VAL A 40 -30.14 6.08 7.58
CA VAL A 40 -31.21 5.48 8.40
C VAL A 40 -32.11 6.58 8.97
N GLY A 41 -31.56 7.72 9.36
CA GLY A 41 -32.33 8.87 9.81
C GLY A 41 -33.30 9.37 8.73
N LYS A 42 -32.86 9.42 7.47
CA LYS A 42 -33.72 9.71 6.32
C LYS A 42 -34.77 8.63 6.11
N LEU A 43 -34.38 7.35 6.14
CA LEU A 43 -35.29 6.22 5.94
C LEU A 43 -36.42 6.16 6.97
N LEU A 44 -36.11 6.48 8.23
CA LEU A 44 -37.04 6.39 9.37
C LEU A 44 -37.66 7.74 9.77
N ASN A 45 -37.45 8.80 8.99
CA ASN A 45 -37.89 10.17 9.28
C ASN A 45 -37.44 10.70 10.66
N ARG A 46 -36.22 10.35 11.08
CA ARG A 46 -35.56 10.81 12.30
C ARG A 46 -34.64 11.99 11.99
N GLN A 47 -35.15 13.20 12.12
CA GLN A 47 -34.40 14.43 11.81
C GLN A 47 -33.21 14.63 12.76
N ASP A 48 -33.38 14.29 14.05
CA ASP A 48 -32.33 14.32 15.06
C ASP A 48 -31.09 13.51 14.64
N TRP A 49 -31.31 12.33 14.04
CA TRP A 49 -30.22 11.49 13.55
C TRP A 49 -29.58 12.02 12.29
N GLN A 50 -30.35 12.62 11.39
CA GLN A 50 -29.81 13.22 10.17
C GLN A 50 -28.88 14.38 10.51
N GLU A 51 -29.29 15.27 11.41
CA GLU A 51 -28.49 16.43 11.84
C GLU A 51 -27.20 15.99 12.54
N GLU A 52 -27.28 15.08 13.50
CA GLU A 52 -26.10 14.52 14.18
C GLU A 52 -25.14 13.83 13.20
N GLY A 53 -25.70 13.11 12.22
CA GLY A 53 -24.92 12.47 11.17
C GLY A 53 -24.19 13.46 10.27
N ILE A 54 -24.86 14.55 9.86
CA ILE A 54 -24.27 15.63 9.03
C ILE A 54 -23.14 16.33 9.79
N ASP A 55 -23.33 16.65 11.06
CA ASP A 55 -22.31 17.32 11.87
C ASP A 55 -21.06 16.44 12.06
N LEU A 56 -21.27 15.17 12.38
CA LEU A 56 -20.17 14.21 12.50
C LEU A 56 -19.46 13.98 11.15
N TRP A 57 -20.21 13.92 10.05
CA TRP A 57 -19.68 13.77 8.69
C TRP A 57 -18.73 14.93 8.32
N LYS A 58 -19.15 16.18 8.59
CA LYS A 58 -18.32 17.37 8.37
C LYS A 58 -17.08 17.38 9.25
N GLN A 59 -17.21 17.01 10.53
CA GLN A 59 -16.07 16.91 11.45
C GLN A 59 -15.01 15.89 10.97
N LEU A 60 -15.47 14.82 10.33
CA LEU A 60 -14.62 13.74 9.82
C LEU A 60 -14.05 14.01 8.43
N ALA A 61 -14.50 15.06 7.74
CA ALA A 61 -14.08 15.44 6.39
C ALA A 61 -12.68 16.09 6.35
N ARG A 62 -11.68 15.33 6.81
CA ARG A 62 -10.29 15.76 6.96
C ARG A 62 -9.33 14.58 6.77
N PRO A 63 -8.07 14.84 6.35
CA PRO A 63 -7.07 13.79 6.17
C PRO A 63 -6.90 12.94 7.43
N SER A 64 -6.79 11.63 7.24
CA SER A 64 -6.67 10.65 8.32
C SER A 64 -5.73 9.54 7.93
N ILE A 65 -5.07 8.93 8.92
CA ILE A 65 -4.19 7.78 8.70
C ILE A 65 -4.91 6.59 8.05
N SER A 66 -6.24 6.53 8.17
CA SER A 66 -7.07 5.52 7.50
C SER A 66 -7.02 5.60 5.98
N TRP A 67 -6.66 6.75 5.40
CA TRP A 67 -6.59 6.90 3.94
C TRP A 67 -5.43 6.12 3.31
N TYR A 68 -4.45 5.70 4.12
CA TYR A 68 -3.24 5.01 3.63
C TYR A 68 -3.36 3.48 3.58
N ALA A 69 -4.54 2.92 3.82
CA ALA A 69 -4.78 1.48 3.72
C ALA A 69 -6.05 1.20 2.91
N THR A 70 -5.93 0.38 1.86
CA THR A 70 -7.03 0.07 0.92
C THR A 70 -8.25 -0.57 1.59
N THR A 71 -8.04 -1.36 2.65
CA THR A 71 -9.11 -1.92 3.49
C THR A 71 -9.99 -0.81 4.10
N TYR A 72 -9.38 0.24 4.64
CA TYR A 72 -10.12 1.37 5.18
C TYR A 72 -10.66 2.30 4.10
N LEU A 73 -9.97 2.44 2.96
CA LEU A 73 -10.55 3.15 1.80
C LEU A 73 -11.85 2.48 1.33
N SER A 74 -11.90 1.14 1.35
CA SER A 74 -13.12 0.39 1.07
C SER A 74 -14.26 0.78 2.03
N ASP A 75 -13.99 0.86 3.33
CA ASP A 75 -14.95 1.26 4.35
C ASP A 75 -15.50 2.67 4.13
N LEU A 76 -14.62 3.60 3.78
CA LEU A 76 -14.98 4.99 3.50
C LEU A 76 -15.86 5.07 2.26
N LEU A 77 -15.49 4.39 1.18
CA LEU A 77 -16.27 4.38 -0.06
C LEU A 77 -17.65 3.72 0.11
N ILE A 78 -17.79 2.67 0.93
CA ILE A 78 -19.10 2.14 1.33
C ILE A 78 -19.93 3.22 2.03
N SER A 79 -19.31 3.95 2.98
CA SER A 79 -19.99 5.00 3.73
C SER A 79 -20.47 6.12 2.82
N HIS A 80 -19.63 6.55 1.86
CA HIS A 80 -20.03 7.52 0.84
C HIS A 80 -21.24 7.03 0.05
N GLN A 81 -21.30 5.74 -0.35
CA GLN A 81 -22.45 5.19 -1.09
C GLN A 81 -23.78 5.27 -0.32
N MET A 82 -23.76 5.40 1.00
CA MET A 82 -24.96 5.55 1.81
C MET A 82 -25.52 6.99 1.82
N VAL A 83 -24.70 7.99 1.49
CA VAL A 83 -25.05 9.42 1.61
C VAL A 83 -25.09 10.16 0.27
N VAL A 84 -25.24 9.41 -0.84
CA VAL A 84 -25.27 9.93 -2.21
C VAL A 84 -26.24 11.11 -2.35
N GLY A 85 -25.74 12.23 -2.89
CA GLY A 85 -26.50 13.45 -3.12
C GLY A 85 -26.36 14.53 -2.03
N GLN A 86 -25.67 14.27 -0.93
CA GLN A 86 -25.25 15.28 0.05
C GLN A 86 -23.78 15.66 -0.22
N GLU A 87 -23.46 16.96 -0.12
CA GLU A 87 -22.38 17.61 -0.88
C GLU A 87 -21.01 16.91 -0.77
N ILE A 88 -20.55 16.39 -1.92
CA ILE A 88 -19.18 15.90 -2.20
C ILE A 88 -18.11 16.93 -1.77
N LYS A 89 -18.49 18.21 -1.71
CA LYS A 89 -17.64 19.35 -1.39
C LYS A 89 -16.93 19.22 -0.04
N ASP A 90 -17.63 18.75 1.00
CA ASP A 90 -17.01 18.60 2.33
C ASP A 90 -15.81 17.64 2.27
N TRP A 91 -15.86 16.65 1.38
CA TRP A 91 -14.87 15.58 1.23
C TRP A 91 -13.97 15.75 0.01
N GLU A 92 -13.84 16.96 -0.55
CA GLU A 92 -13.02 17.22 -1.75
C GLU A 92 -11.58 16.70 -1.60
N LEU A 93 -10.95 16.89 -0.44
CA LEU A 93 -9.61 16.39 -0.17
C LEU A 93 -9.49 14.87 -0.27
N PHE A 94 -10.52 14.14 0.17
CA PHE A 94 -10.54 12.68 0.10
C PHE A 94 -10.66 12.21 -1.34
N TRP A 95 -11.56 12.82 -2.12
CA TRP A 95 -11.73 12.50 -3.53
C TRP A 95 -10.48 12.84 -4.35
N THR A 96 -9.85 13.97 -4.07
CA THR A 96 -8.56 14.33 -4.65
C THR A 96 -7.48 13.31 -4.28
N TYR A 97 -7.42 12.87 -3.03
CA TYR A 97 -6.47 11.84 -2.61
C TYR A 97 -6.69 10.52 -3.37
N LEU A 98 -7.94 10.06 -3.51
CA LEU A 98 -8.25 8.85 -4.27
C LEU A 98 -7.85 8.99 -5.74
N LYS A 99 -8.12 10.15 -6.36
CA LYS A 99 -7.67 10.47 -7.73
C LYS A 99 -6.16 10.33 -7.86
N GLN A 100 -5.44 10.86 -6.88
CA GLN A 100 -4.00 10.96 -6.96
C GLN A 100 -3.26 9.69 -6.53
N THR A 101 -3.96 8.72 -5.91
CA THR A 101 -3.35 7.46 -5.45
C THR A 101 -3.88 6.24 -6.20
N TRP A 102 -4.72 6.45 -7.21
CA TRP A 102 -5.11 5.43 -8.17
C TRP A 102 -4.33 5.58 -9.48
N ASN A 103 -3.77 4.48 -9.98
CA ASN A 103 -3.23 4.41 -11.33
C ASN A 103 -4.23 3.64 -12.21
N SER A 104 -4.83 4.32 -13.19
CA SER A 104 -5.85 3.71 -14.03
C SER A 104 -5.26 2.67 -14.99
N GLN A 105 -4.05 2.91 -15.50
CA GLN A 105 -3.38 2.04 -16.44
C GLN A 105 -2.88 0.75 -15.80
N LEU A 106 -2.34 0.85 -14.58
CA LEU A 106 -1.93 -0.29 -13.77
C LEU A 106 -3.09 -0.88 -12.96
N CYS A 107 -4.24 -0.21 -12.97
CA CYS A 107 -5.47 -0.71 -12.39
C CYS A 107 -5.34 -1.00 -10.87
N CYS A 108 -4.59 -0.17 -10.15
CA CYS A 108 -4.24 -0.41 -8.75
C CYS A 108 -4.09 0.87 -7.92
N TYR A 109 -4.17 0.69 -6.60
CA TYR A 109 -3.73 1.70 -5.62
C TYR A 109 -2.19 1.78 -5.64
N THR A 110 -1.67 3.00 -5.63
CA THR A 110 -0.24 3.30 -5.66
C THR A 110 0.20 4.28 -4.58
N GLY A 111 -0.70 4.67 -3.67
CA GLY A 111 -0.35 5.51 -2.53
C GLY A 111 0.54 4.80 -1.50
N PRO A 112 0.77 5.38 -0.30
CA PRO A 112 1.59 4.74 0.74
C PRO A 112 1.11 3.33 1.11
N HIS A 113 2.03 2.36 1.06
CA HIS A 113 1.76 0.95 1.34
C HIS A 113 2.01 0.60 2.81
N VAL A 114 1.06 0.97 3.68
CA VAL A 114 1.18 0.68 5.11
C VAL A 114 0.62 -0.70 5.48
N ARG A 115 -0.41 -1.18 4.77
CA ARG A 115 -1.17 -2.40 5.12
C ARG A 115 -1.59 -3.26 3.93
N GLU A 116 -0.77 -3.26 2.88
CA GLU A 116 -1.12 -3.95 1.64
C GLU A 116 -0.63 -5.40 1.61
N TRP A 117 -1.53 -6.32 1.30
CA TRP A 117 -1.29 -7.76 1.20
C TRP A 117 -1.06 -8.18 -0.26
N GLN A 118 -0.36 -9.29 -0.44
CA GLN A 118 -0.12 -9.94 -1.72
C GLN A 118 -0.80 -11.31 -1.76
N ASN A 119 -1.57 -11.59 -2.82
CA ASN A 119 -2.15 -12.90 -3.08
C ASN A 119 -1.29 -13.63 -4.11
N LYS A 120 -0.53 -14.65 -3.66
CA LYS A 120 0.45 -15.36 -4.49
C LYS A 120 1.48 -14.39 -5.10
N ASP A 121 1.40 -14.18 -6.40
CA ASP A 121 2.31 -13.44 -7.27
C ASP A 121 1.76 -12.05 -7.67
N GLU A 122 0.60 -11.64 -7.17
CA GLU A 122 0.03 -10.33 -7.45
C GLU A 122 -0.55 -9.64 -6.19
N PRO A 123 -0.56 -8.29 -6.11
CA PRO A 123 -1.22 -7.59 -5.01
C PRO A 123 -2.68 -8.05 -4.83
N LEU A 124 -3.08 -8.25 -3.57
CA LEU A 124 -4.44 -8.66 -3.21
C LEU A 124 -5.43 -7.59 -3.69
N ASN A 125 -6.50 -8.02 -4.36
CA ASN A 125 -7.58 -7.13 -4.74
C ASN A 125 -8.52 -6.94 -3.53
N TYR A 126 -8.77 -5.68 -3.16
CA TYR A 126 -9.76 -5.32 -2.15
C TYR A 126 -11.03 -4.79 -2.78
N PHE A 127 -12.07 -4.62 -1.96
CA PHE A 127 -13.31 -3.98 -2.39
C PHE A 127 -13.08 -2.60 -3.01
N TYR A 128 -12.13 -1.82 -2.49
CA TYR A 128 -11.64 -0.59 -3.08
C TYR A 128 -11.34 -0.73 -4.59
N ASN A 129 -10.59 -1.76 -4.99
CA ASN A 129 -10.24 -1.97 -6.39
C ASN A 129 -11.47 -2.28 -7.25
N LEU A 130 -12.44 -3.03 -6.72
CA LEU A 130 -13.69 -3.33 -7.41
C LEU A 130 -14.54 -2.08 -7.61
N ILE A 131 -14.62 -1.20 -6.59
CA ILE A 131 -15.31 0.08 -6.71
C ILE A 131 -14.67 0.94 -7.80
N MET A 132 -13.35 1.13 -7.74
CA MET A 132 -12.63 1.93 -8.74
C MET A 132 -12.83 1.34 -10.14
N LYS A 133 -12.79 0.00 -10.27
CA LYS A 133 -13.11 -0.70 -11.52
C LYS A 133 -14.50 -0.33 -12.05
N CYS A 134 -15.53 -0.48 -11.22
CA CYS A 134 -16.91 -0.25 -11.62
C CYS A 134 -17.18 1.22 -11.95
N TRP A 135 -16.62 2.16 -11.17
CA TRP A 135 -16.87 3.58 -11.36
C TRP A 135 -16.14 4.17 -12.57
N PHE A 136 -14.97 3.65 -12.92
CA PHE A 136 -14.20 4.13 -14.07
C PHE A 136 -14.42 3.33 -15.35
N SER A 137 -15.31 2.33 -15.34
CA SER A 137 -15.60 1.47 -16.50
C SER A 137 -14.36 0.93 -17.20
N LEU A 138 -13.29 0.64 -16.46
CA LEU A 138 -12.03 0.20 -17.07
C LEU A 138 -12.12 -1.29 -17.42
N GLU A 139 -11.48 -1.70 -18.51
CA GLU A 139 -11.23 -3.11 -18.80
C GLU A 139 -10.03 -3.59 -17.99
N PHE A 140 -10.19 -4.70 -17.26
CA PHE A 140 -9.14 -5.22 -16.37
C PHE A 140 -8.72 -6.62 -16.78
N PRO A 141 -7.58 -6.78 -17.46
CA PRO A 141 -7.09 -8.11 -17.80
C PRO A 141 -6.72 -8.96 -16.57
N ARG A 142 -6.40 -8.34 -15.42
CA ARG A 142 -6.04 -9.00 -14.15
C ARG A 142 -7.22 -9.60 -13.38
N PHE A 143 -8.43 -9.04 -13.52
CA PHE A 143 -9.60 -9.47 -12.74
C PHE A 143 -10.35 -10.64 -13.42
N LYS A 144 -9.63 -11.52 -14.12
CA LYS A 144 -10.22 -12.59 -14.95
C LYS A 144 -10.64 -13.83 -14.16
N SER A 145 -10.06 -14.08 -12.98
CA SER A 145 -10.45 -15.20 -12.12
C SER A 145 -11.58 -14.80 -11.17
N HIS A 146 -12.68 -15.58 -11.14
CA HIS A 146 -13.75 -15.41 -10.17
C HIS A 146 -13.26 -15.75 -8.76
N GLU A 147 -12.78 -14.73 -8.04
CA GLU A 147 -12.43 -14.82 -6.61
C GLU A 147 -13.62 -14.46 -5.71
N ILE A 148 -13.61 -14.93 -4.45
CA ILE A 148 -14.66 -14.67 -3.44
C ILE A 148 -14.93 -13.17 -3.27
N ILE A 149 -13.90 -12.32 -3.39
CA ILE A 149 -14.02 -10.86 -3.29
C ILE A 149 -15.04 -10.30 -4.30
N HIS A 150 -15.27 -10.95 -5.45
CA HIS A 150 -16.27 -10.50 -6.42
C HIS A 150 -17.70 -10.60 -5.90
N LEU A 151 -17.98 -11.41 -4.87
CA LEU A 151 -19.29 -11.41 -4.22
C LEU A 151 -19.56 -10.05 -3.55
N GLU A 152 -18.53 -9.36 -3.08
CA GLU A 152 -18.68 -8.03 -2.49
C GLU A 152 -19.13 -7.00 -3.52
N ALA A 153 -18.94 -7.24 -4.82
CA ALA A 153 -19.38 -6.33 -5.88
C ALA A 153 -20.90 -6.07 -5.85
N VAL A 154 -21.69 -6.93 -5.20
CA VAL A 154 -23.13 -6.70 -4.96
C VAL A 154 -23.40 -5.45 -4.10
N LEU A 155 -22.41 -5.02 -3.31
CA LEU A 155 -22.47 -3.82 -2.47
C LEU A 155 -22.14 -2.53 -3.25
N ILE A 156 -21.73 -2.64 -4.51
CA ILE A 156 -21.40 -1.48 -5.34
C ILE A 156 -22.68 -0.95 -5.98
N HIS A 157 -23.05 0.26 -5.59
CA HIS A 157 -24.17 0.99 -6.19
C HIS A 157 -23.69 1.81 -7.40
N SER A 158 -24.51 1.81 -8.47
CA SER A 158 -24.26 2.46 -9.78
C SER A 158 -24.00 3.97 -9.62
N PRO A 159 -23.22 4.62 -10.52
CA PRO A 159 -22.22 5.59 -10.12
C PRO A 159 -22.81 6.82 -9.46
N PHE A 160 -22.18 7.14 -8.34
CA PHE A 160 -21.96 8.48 -7.83
C PHE A 160 -21.72 9.47 -8.98
N SER A 161 -22.49 10.56 -9.02
CA SER A 161 -22.45 11.74 -9.92
C SER A 161 -21.45 11.71 -11.09
N GLU A 162 -21.89 12.09 -12.30
CA GLU A 162 -21.01 12.26 -13.49
C GLU A 162 -19.73 13.07 -13.22
N ASP A 163 -19.73 13.97 -12.24
CA ASP A 163 -18.58 14.76 -11.79
C ASP A 163 -17.35 13.91 -11.40
N LEU A 164 -17.55 12.68 -10.93
CA LEU A 164 -16.46 11.76 -10.57
C LEU A 164 -15.89 11.01 -11.78
N LYS A 165 -16.58 11.01 -12.95
CA LYS A 165 -16.03 10.48 -14.21
C LYS A 165 -14.85 11.30 -14.73
N LEU A 166 -14.64 12.53 -14.22
CA LEU A 166 -13.52 13.42 -14.55
C LEU A 166 -12.21 13.10 -13.78
N ILE A 167 -12.16 11.96 -13.08
CA ILE A 167 -11.03 11.53 -12.23
C ILE A 167 -9.96 10.75 -13.03
N GLN A 168 -9.81 11.01 -14.33
CA GLN A 168 -8.66 10.51 -15.08
C GLN A 168 -7.61 11.61 -15.19
N ASN A 169 -6.56 11.51 -14.38
CA ASN A 169 -5.33 12.24 -14.64
C ASN A 169 -4.16 11.28 -14.46
N ASP A 170 -3.78 10.62 -15.55
CA ASP A 170 -2.63 9.74 -15.65
C ASP A 170 -1.41 10.46 -16.24
N SER A 171 -1.42 11.79 -16.20
CA SER A 171 -0.23 12.58 -16.43
C SER A 171 0.84 12.30 -15.37
N PHE A 172 2.09 12.53 -15.74
CA PHE A 172 3.20 12.46 -14.79
C PHE A 172 3.00 13.50 -13.69
N TYR A 173 3.03 13.08 -12.42
CA TYR A 173 3.12 14.00 -11.30
C TYR A 173 3.76 13.34 -10.07
N GLN A 174 4.13 14.20 -9.14
CA GLN A 174 4.62 13.83 -7.82
C GLN A 174 3.61 14.26 -6.77
N LEU A 175 3.41 13.41 -5.77
CA LEU A 175 2.58 13.67 -4.61
C LEU A 175 3.35 13.28 -3.36
N ASP A 176 3.41 14.17 -2.38
CA ASP A 176 4.03 13.90 -1.09
C ASP A 176 3.04 14.06 0.06
N GLY A 177 3.42 13.55 1.23
CA GLY A 177 2.65 13.73 2.43
C GLY A 177 3.33 13.14 3.66
N VAL A 178 2.56 13.05 4.75
CA VAL A 178 3.07 12.61 6.05
C VAL A 178 2.16 11.54 6.67
N TYR A 179 2.74 10.40 7.05
CA TYR A 179 2.07 9.32 7.78
C TYR A 179 2.72 9.17 9.16
N LYS A 180 1.99 9.55 10.24
CA LYS A 180 2.49 9.48 11.62
C LYS A 180 3.89 10.13 11.81
N GLY A 181 4.12 11.29 11.19
CA GLY A 181 5.40 12.01 11.23
C GLY A 181 6.50 11.45 10.29
N GLN A 182 6.18 10.47 9.45
CA GLN A 182 7.07 9.92 8.43
C GLN A 182 6.70 10.50 7.07
N LYS A 183 7.69 10.99 6.32
CA LYS A 183 7.45 11.51 4.97
C LYS A 183 7.20 10.35 4.01
N TRP A 184 6.37 10.59 3.01
CA TRP A 184 6.25 9.72 1.85
C TRP A 184 6.21 10.53 0.57
N LEU A 185 6.59 9.89 -0.53
CA LEU A 185 6.62 10.46 -1.86
C LEU A 185 6.14 9.40 -2.85
N LEU A 186 5.14 9.77 -3.64
CA LEU A 186 4.64 9.05 -4.79
C LEU A 186 5.13 9.75 -6.06
N ASN A 187 5.68 8.97 -6.99
CA ASN A 187 6.00 9.39 -8.33
C ASN A 187 5.19 8.53 -9.30
N LYS A 188 4.17 9.15 -9.92
CA LYS A 188 3.25 8.47 -10.82
C LYS A 188 3.64 8.78 -12.26
N ALA A 189 3.82 7.73 -13.05
CA ALA A 189 3.87 7.78 -14.50
C ALA A 189 2.83 6.82 -15.09
N TYR A 190 2.64 6.90 -16.41
CA TYR A 190 1.61 6.13 -17.11
C TYR A 190 1.87 4.61 -17.04
N GLU A 191 3.09 4.17 -17.31
CA GLU A 191 3.43 2.73 -17.41
C GLU A 191 4.09 2.14 -16.16
N HIS A 192 4.48 3.01 -15.23
CA HIS A 192 5.11 2.64 -13.98
C HIS A 192 4.83 3.67 -12.91
N THR A 193 4.92 3.26 -11.65
CA THR A 193 4.72 4.16 -10.51
C THR A 193 5.57 3.65 -9.36
N TRP A 194 6.10 4.55 -8.55
CA TRP A 194 6.73 4.16 -7.29
C TRP A 194 6.30 5.04 -6.13
N VAL A 195 6.31 4.44 -4.94
CA VAL A 195 6.06 5.12 -3.67
C VAL A 195 7.18 4.77 -2.70
N ALA A 196 7.69 5.79 -2.01
CA ALA A 196 8.65 5.67 -0.93
C ALA A 196 8.05 6.27 0.35
N LEU A 197 8.29 5.61 1.48
CA LEU A 197 7.80 5.98 2.81
C LEU A 197 8.95 5.80 3.80
N GLU A 198 9.25 6.84 4.57
CA GLU A 198 10.21 6.75 5.65
C GLU A 198 9.77 5.72 6.69
N LYS A 199 10.73 5.03 7.30
CA LYS A 199 10.51 4.18 8.46
C LYS A 199 11.20 4.80 9.65
N LYS A 200 10.45 5.22 10.67
CA LYS A 200 10.98 5.74 11.95
C LYS A 200 10.47 4.89 13.10
N VAL A 201 11.35 4.60 14.06
CA VAL A 201 11.02 3.80 15.26
C VAL A 201 9.82 4.39 16.04
N SER A 202 9.70 5.71 16.07
CA SER A 202 8.66 6.46 16.80
C SER A 202 7.25 6.35 16.22
N ALA A 203 7.10 5.93 14.96
CA ALA A 203 5.79 5.88 14.30
C ALA A 203 4.95 4.63 14.64
N GLY A 204 5.52 3.72 15.44
CA GLY A 204 4.98 2.39 15.68
C GLY A 204 5.05 1.50 14.42
N LEU A 205 4.72 0.22 14.60
CA LEU A 205 4.77 -0.85 13.58
C LEU A 205 6.18 -1.35 13.20
N MET A 206 7.12 -1.39 14.16
CA MET A 206 8.27 -2.30 14.01
C MET A 206 7.74 -3.74 13.99
N GLY A 207 7.72 -4.37 12.81
CA GLY A 207 7.33 -5.78 12.64
C GLY A 207 5.95 -6.04 12.03
N GLU A 208 5.22 -5.01 11.57
CA GLU A 208 4.01 -5.26 10.78
C GLU A 208 4.42 -5.80 9.39
N LYS A 209 4.03 -7.05 9.09
CA LYS A 209 4.42 -7.76 7.87
C LYS A 209 4.04 -7.03 6.57
N THR A 210 3.10 -6.11 6.64
CA THR A 210 2.54 -5.38 5.49
C THR A 210 3.14 -4.00 5.28
N PHE A 211 3.94 -3.49 6.23
CA PHE A 211 4.59 -2.20 6.08
C PHE A 211 5.68 -2.27 4.99
N THR A 212 5.49 -1.49 3.93
CA THR A 212 6.29 -1.57 2.71
C THR A 212 6.89 -0.19 2.40
N PRO A 213 8.09 0.13 2.96
CA PRO A 213 8.71 1.43 2.81
C PRO A 213 9.02 1.86 1.37
N PHE A 214 9.08 0.90 0.44
CA PHE A 214 9.21 1.20 -0.97
C PHE A 214 8.45 0.20 -1.82
N CYS A 215 7.72 0.69 -2.81
CA CYS A 215 7.02 -0.15 -3.78
C CYS A 215 7.12 0.50 -5.17
N PHE A 216 7.56 -0.29 -6.15
CA PHE A 216 7.51 0.05 -7.57
C PHE A 216 6.52 -0.88 -8.28
N PHE A 217 5.70 -0.33 -9.17
CA PHE A 217 4.65 -1.02 -9.92
C PHE A 217 4.86 -0.86 -11.42
N THR A 218 4.60 -1.91 -12.19
CA THR A 218 4.56 -1.85 -13.66
C THR A 218 3.80 -3.05 -14.25
N GLY A 219 3.33 -2.92 -15.49
CA GLY A 219 2.64 -3.98 -16.24
C GLY A 219 1.11 -3.93 -16.11
N GLN A 220 0.44 -4.05 -17.25
CA GLN A 220 -1.04 -3.93 -17.37
C GLN A 220 -1.75 -5.29 -17.26
N ASN A 221 -1.23 -6.31 -17.96
CA ASN A 221 -1.82 -7.65 -17.97
C ASN A 221 -1.48 -8.45 -16.70
N PHE A 222 -0.31 -8.16 -16.13
CA PHE A 222 0.19 -8.72 -14.89
C PHE A 222 0.89 -7.58 -14.16
N LEU A 223 0.54 -7.36 -12.90
CA LEU A 223 1.10 -6.27 -12.11
C LEU A 223 2.38 -6.76 -11.43
N HIS A 224 3.51 -6.34 -11.96
CA HIS A 224 4.79 -6.59 -11.33
C HIS A 224 5.06 -5.57 -10.24
N THR A 225 5.61 -6.07 -9.15
CA THR A 225 6.03 -5.26 -8.03
C THR A 225 7.49 -5.50 -7.69
N PHE A 226 8.23 -4.43 -7.37
CA PHE A 226 9.54 -4.50 -6.73
C PHE A 226 9.48 -3.70 -5.43
N VAL A 227 9.65 -4.36 -4.29
CA VAL A 227 9.27 -3.81 -2.98
C VAL A 227 10.37 -3.96 -1.95
N CYS A 228 10.58 -2.95 -1.10
CA CYS A 228 11.34 -3.11 0.13
C CYS A 228 10.38 -3.46 1.27
N GLN A 229 10.61 -4.59 1.94
CA GLN A 229 9.73 -5.04 3.04
C GLN A 229 10.51 -5.87 4.06
N GLY A 230 10.22 -5.72 5.35
CA GLY A 230 10.91 -6.44 6.41
C GLY A 230 12.33 -5.90 6.68
N GLY A 231 13.29 -6.79 6.89
CA GLY A 231 14.65 -6.42 7.29
C GLY A 231 14.79 -6.02 8.77
N ARG A 232 16.03 -5.90 9.23
CA ARG A 232 16.38 -5.55 10.63
C ARG A 232 16.82 -4.09 10.80
N PHE A 233 16.85 -3.29 9.73
CA PHE A 233 17.14 -1.86 9.84
C PHE A 233 16.11 -1.16 10.77
N SER A 234 16.61 -0.29 11.63
CA SER A 234 15.81 0.45 12.62
C SER A 234 15.06 1.61 11.97
N GLN A 235 15.71 2.27 11.01
CA GLN A 235 15.20 3.43 10.30
C GLN A 235 15.55 3.36 8.82
N LEU A 236 14.64 3.90 8.01
CA LEU A 236 14.85 4.13 6.59
C LEU A 236 14.49 5.57 6.26
N GLU A 237 15.44 6.27 5.66
CA GLU A 237 15.22 7.55 5.01
C GLU A 237 15.34 7.38 3.50
N PHE A 238 14.73 8.29 2.75
CA PHE A 238 14.91 8.33 1.31
C PHE A 238 15.09 9.76 0.82
N LYS A 239 15.79 9.90 -0.31
CA LYS A 239 15.99 11.16 -1.01
C LYS A 239 15.96 10.94 -2.51
N MET A 240 15.18 11.74 -3.21
CA MET A 240 15.21 11.76 -4.67
C MET A 240 16.49 12.47 -5.13
N LEU A 241 17.34 11.77 -5.89
CA LEU A 241 18.57 12.35 -6.46
C LEU A 241 18.29 13.00 -7.82
N SER A 242 17.35 12.43 -8.58
CA SER A 242 16.82 12.96 -9.86
C SER A 242 15.45 12.37 -10.14
N SER A 243 14.80 12.74 -11.25
CA SER A 243 13.51 12.17 -11.68
C SER A 243 13.54 10.64 -11.86
N HIS A 244 14.73 10.04 -12.03
CA HIS A 244 14.92 8.61 -12.27
C HIS A 244 15.87 7.96 -11.26
N SER A 245 16.13 8.62 -10.12
CA SER A 245 17.04 8.07 -9.12
C SER A 245 16.57 8.36 -7.70
N LEU A 246 16.56 7.31 -6.88
CA LEU A 246 16.16 7.34 -5.50
C LEU A 246 17.27 6.75 -4.62
N GLU A 247 17.66 7.51 -3.60
CA GLU A 247 18.59 7.09 -2.57
C GLU A 247 17.81 6.66 -1.33
N PHE A 248 18.28 5.58 -0.72
CA PHE A 248 17.78 5.04 0.54
C PHE A 248 18.91 4.97 1.55
N LEU A 249 18.67 5.43 2.77
CA LEU A 249 19.60 5.33 3.90
C LEU A 249 19.01 4.39 4.95
N PHE A 250 19.61 3.20 5.06
CA PHE A 250 19.25 2.17 6.02
C PHE A 250 20.12 2.29 7.26
N HIS A 251 19.52 2.65 8.38
CA HIS A 251 20.23 2.81 9.64
C HIS A 251 20.12 1.54 10.50
N PHE A 252 21.21 1.22 11.17
CA PHE A 252 21.30 0.11 12.11
C PHE A 252 21.87 0.60 13.44
N ASN A 253 21.18 0.29 14.54
CA ASN A 253 21.52 0.83 15.86
C ASN A 253 22.56 -0.02 16.62
N ASP A 254 22.51 -1.34 16.48
CA ASP A 254 23.29 -2.24 17.36
C ASP A 254 24.48 -2.89 16.63
N ALA A 255 25.51 -3.29 17.39
CA ALA A 255 26.52 -4.22 16.87
C ALA A 255 25.83 -5.52 16.41
N GLY A 256 26.19 -5.97 15.22
CA GLY A 256 25.52 -7.07 14.54
C GLY A 256 26.22 -8.40 14.79
N ASP A 257 26.19 -8.90 16.03
CA ASP A 257 26.67 -10.24 16.36
C ASP A 257 25.51 -11.07 16.90
N LYS A 258 24.83 -11.79 16.01
CA LYS A 258 24.02 -12.95 16.39
C LYS A 258 24.27 -14.05 15.38
N GLU A 259 24.94 -15.10 15.82
CA GLU A 259 25.19 -16.38 15.11
C GLU A 259 23.90 -17.18 14.84
N ASP A 260 22.78 -16.52 14.55
CA ASP A 260 21.57 -17.22 14.10
C ASP A 260 21.61 -17.28 12.56
N ARG A 261 22.41 -18.23 12.05
CA ARG A 261 22.75 -18.40 10.62
C ARG A 261 21.52 -18.48 9.71
N ASP A 262 20.35 -18.78 10.26
CA ASP A 262 19.13 -19.01 9.49
C ASP A 262 18.15 -17.82 9.45
N LYS A 263 18.40 -16.70 10.17
CA LYS A 263 17.37 -15.64 10.32
C LYS A 263 17.78 -14.17 10.19
N THR A 264 19.00 -13.81 9.81
CA THR A 264 19.39 -12.38 9.85
C THR A 264 19.49 -11.73 8.46
N ARG A 265 18.34 -11.45 7.84
CA ARG A 265 18.26 -10.56 6.67
C ARG A 265 18.13 -9.12 7.17
N ASP A 266 19.08 -8.27 6.82
CA ASP A 266 19.14 -6.89 7.29
C ASP A 266 18.33 -5.95 6.42
N ILE A 267 18.46 -6.09 5.10
CA ILE A 267 17.68 -5.37 4.08
C ILE A 267 17.09 -6.41 3.14
N CYS A 268 15.83 -6.26 2.76
CA CYS A 268 15.17 -7.16 1.82
C CYS A 268 14.42 -6.36 0.76
N PHE A 269 14.62 -6.75 -0.50
CA PHE A 269 13.80 -6.37 -1.63
C PHE A 269 13.18 -7.61 -2.27
N TYR A 270 11.92 -7.54 -2.65
CA TYR A 270 11.17 -8.66 -3.23
C TYR A 270 10.57 -8.27 -4.57
N TRP A 271 10.47 -9.22 -5.47
CA TRP A 271 9.72 -9.10 -6.73
C TRP A 271 9.14 -10.42 -7.15
N ASN A 272 8.16 -10.37 -8.05
CA ASN A 272 7.46 -11.57 -8.50
C ASN A 272 8.39 -12.48 -9.32
N ASP A 273 8.35 -13.80 -9.07
CA ASP A 273 9.13 -14.80 -9.82
C ASP A 273 8.48 -15.05 -11.20
N HIS A 274 8.70 -14.12 -12.13
CA HIS A 274 8.20 -14.18 -13.50
C HIS A 274 9.32 -14.46 -14.51
N ALA A 275 9.02 -15.22 -15.57
CA ALA A 275 10.00 -15.65 -16.57
C ALA A 275 10.66 -14.50 -17.35
N GLU A 276 10.00 -13.34 -17.43
CA GLU A 276 10.51 -12.16 -18.13
C GLU A 276 11.62 -11.42 -17.35
N TRP A 277 11.73 -11.64 -16.04
CA TRP A 277 12.73 -10.96 -15.21
C TRP A 277 14.09 -11.65 -15.34
N GLN A 278 15.08 -10.88 -15.77
CA GLN A 278 16.49 -11.25 -15.66
C GLN A 278 17.19 -10.35 -14.66
N VAL A 279 17.99 -10.95 -13.78
CA VAL A 279 18.81 -10.24 -12.79
C VAL A 279 20.27 -10.59 -12.98
N ARG A 280 21.12 -9.57 -13.06
CA ARG A 280 22.57 -9.71 -13.22
C ARG A 280 23.30 -8.87 -12.19
N VAL A 281 24.47 -9.35 -11.76
CA VAL A 281 25.42 -8.63 -10.89
C VAL A 281 26.64 -8.31 -11.75
N ASN A 282 26.97 -7.04 -11.94
CA ASN A 282 28.03 -6.59 -12.86
C ASN A 282 27.97 -7.28 -14.24
N ASN A 283 26.77 -7.33 -14.84
CA ASN A 283 26.48 -8.00 -16.11
C ASN A 283 26.65 -9.54 -16.12
N GLN A 284 26.93 -10.17 -14.99
CA GLN A 284 27.08 -11.61 -14.86
C GLN A 284 25.89 -12.24 -14.11
N GLN A 285 25.60 -13.50 -14.41
CA GLN A 285 24.61 -14.27 -13.66
C GLN A 285 25.25 -14.73 -12.34
N SER A 286 24.88 -14.08 -11.24
CA SER A 286 25.33 -14.42 -9.89
C SER A 286 24.14 -14.45 -8.93
N ASN A 287 24.25 -15.26 -7.88
CA ASN A 287 23.30 -15.29 -6.77
C ASN A 287 23.84 -14.56 -5.52
N THR A 288 25.02 -13.98 -5.59
CA THR A 288 25.66 -13.22 -4.50
C THR A 288 26.31 -11.95 -5.04
N PHE A 289 26.44 -10.93 -4.19
CA PHE A 289 27.09 -9.69 -4.54
C PHE A 289 27.74 -9.01 -3.32
N GLU A 290 28.81 -8.27 -3.58
CA GLU A 290 29.47 -7.40 -2.62
C GLU A 290 28.94 -5.96 -2.74
N LEU A 291 29.18 -5.15 -1.70
CA LEU A 291 28.89 -3.72 -1.77
C LEU A 291 29.70 -3.07 -2.91
N GLY A 292 29.12 -2.07 -3.57
CA GLY A 292 29.68 -1.40 -4.75
C GLY A 292 29.42 -2.11 -6.09
N GLN A 293 28.99 -3.37 -6.08
CA GLN A 293 28.58 -4.05 -7.31
C GLN A 293 27.19 -3.59 -7.77
N THR A 294 27.01 -3.48 -9.08
CA THR A 294 25.73 -3.09 -9.68
C THR A 294 24.85 -4.31 -9.87
N ILE A 295 23.66 -4.31 -9.26
CA ILE A 295 22.61 -5.26 -9.58
C ILE A 295 21.70 -4.63 -10.63
N GLN A 296 21.42 -5.36 -11.72
CA GLN A 296 20.56 -4.91 -12.81
C GLN A 296 19.37 -5.86 -12.96
N TRP A 297 18.17 -5.29 -12.99
CA TRP A 297 16.94 -5.96 -13.39
C TRP A 297 16.58 -5.50 -14.80
N SER A 298 16.32 -6.45 -15.68
CA SER A 298 15.85 -6.19 -17.03
C SER A 298 14.66 -7.08 -17.34
N CYS A 299 13.69 -6.51 -18.06
CA CYS A 299 12.50 -7.19 -18.54
C CYS A 299 12.22 -6.69 -19.96
N GLN A 300 11.93 -7.59 -20.90
CA GLN A 300 11.89 -7.30 -22.34
C GLN A 300 10.93 -6.16 -22.73
N SER A 301 9.86 -5.97 -21.96
CA SER A 301 8.78 -5.02 -22.24
C SER A 301 8.65 -3.90 -21.21
N ARG A 302 9.65 -3.72 -20.33
CA ARG A 302 9.50 -2.84 -19.14
C ARG A 302 10.78 -2.09 -18.81
N PRO A 303 10.67 -0.99 -18.02
CA PRO A 303 11.84 -0.26 -17.55
C PRO A 303 12.82 -1.19 -16.84
N ALA A 304 14.07 -1.15 -17.28
CA ALA A 304 15.16 -1.74 -16.54
C ALA A 304 15.49 -0.85 -15.34
N PHE A 305 16.04 -1.42 -14.30
CA PHE A 305 16.55 -0.63 -13.18
C PHE A 305 17.81 -1.25 -12.62
N THR A 306 18.64 -0.40 -12.02
CA THR A 306 19.87 -0.81 -11.36
C THR A 306 19.88 -0.37 -9.91
N MET A 307 20.58 -1.15 -9.08
CA MET A 307 20.77 -0.82 -7.68
C MET A 307 22.22 -1.07 -7.28
N VAL A 308 22.77 -0.14 -6.49
CA VAL A 308 24.09 -0.27 -5.87
C VAL A 308 23.95 -0.04 -4.37
N PHE A 309 24.64 -0.85 -3.57
CA PHE A 309 24.70 -0.71 -2.12
C PHE A 309 26.09 -0.31 -1.67
N GLU A 310 26.19 0.62 -0.73
CA GLU A 310 27.45 1.15 -0.22
C GLU A 310 27.39 1.27 1.31
N LEU A 311 28.52 1.08 1.98
CA LEU A 311 28.66 1.40 3.40
C LEU A 311 29.02 2.88 3.51
N LEU A 312 28.07 3.69 3.99
CA LEU A 312 28.27 5.13 4.14
C LEU A 312 28.95 5.46 5.47
N GLU A 313 28.50 4.84 6.56
CA GLU A 313 29.00 5.09 7.91
C GLU A 313 29.14 3.80 8.73
N GLY A 314 30.08 3.80 9.67
CA GLY A 314 30.35 2.69 10.57
C GLY A 314 31.37 1.69 10.01
N LYS A 315 31.49 0.53 10.67
CA LYS A 315 32.39 -0.55 10.27
C LYS A 315 31.65 -1.89 10.30
N GLY A 316 31.63 -2.57 9.17
CA GLY A 316 31.05 -3.89 9.05
C GLY A 316 31.34 -4.52 7.69
N GLN A 317 31.16 -5.84 7.63
CA GLN A 317 31.21 -6.60 6.40
C GLN A 317 29.80 -7.11 6.10
N PHE A 318 29.35 -6.86 4.88
CA PHE A 318 28.01 -7.21 4.42
C PHE A 318 28.12 -8.05 3.16
N LEU A 319 27.17 -8.95 2.96
CA LEU A 319 27.07 -9.76 1.75
C LEU A 319 25.63 -9.77 1.25
N GLY A 320 25.47 -9.49 -0.04
CA GLY A 320 24.21 -9.54 -0.75
C GLY A 320 23.94 -10.93 -1.34
N HIS A 321 22.67 -11.31 -1.37
CA HIS A 321 22.19 -12.59 -1.90
C HIS A 321 20.96 -12.37 -2.77
N LEU A 322 20.81 -13.20 -3.80
CA LEU A 322 19.63 -13.32 -4.63
C LEU A 322 19.11 -14.76 -4.50
N ALA A 323 17.85 -14.92 -4.12
CA ALA A 323 17.24 -16.23 -3.90
C ALA A 323 15.76 -16.24 -4.29
N LYS A 324 15.15 -17.43 -4.32
CA LYS A 324 13.69 -17.54 -4.25
C LYS A 324 13.26 -17.35 -2.79
N GLY A 325 12.22 -16.56 -2.57
CA GLY A 325 11.81 -16.22 -1.23
C GLY A 325 10.59 -15.33 -1.23
N ASN A 326 9.64 -15.72 -0.39
CA ASN A 326 8.38 -15.03 -0.25
C ASN A 326 8.49 -13.77 0.61
N ARG A 327 7.74 -12.72 0.24
CA ARG A 327 7.64 -11.47 1.00
C ARG A 327 6.75 -11.64 2.23
N PRO A 328 7.02 -10.93 3.34
CA PRO A 328 6.22 -11.02 4.56
C PRO A 328 4.70 -10.83 4.38
N SER A 329 4.26 -9.95 3.46
CA SER A 329 2.84 -9.66 3.22
C SER A 329 2.11 -10.63 2.30
N GLN A 330 2.65 -11.82 2.02
CA GLN A 330 1.93 -12.83 1.24
C GLN A 330 0.85 -13.54 2.07
N PHE A 331 -0.41 -13.28 1.74
CA PHE A 331 -1.60 -13.73 2.44
C PHE A 331 -1.68 -15.26 2.54
N LYS A 332 -1.38 -15.96 1.44
CA LYS A 332 -1.49 -17.43 1.37
C LYS A 332 -0.54 -18.19 2.28
N LEU A 333 0.57 -17.57 2.71
CA LEU A 333 1.49 -18.18 3.66
C LEU A 333 0.91 -18.24 5.08
N ILE A 334 -0.18 -17.54 5.31
CA ILE A 334 -0.91 -17.50 6.58
C ILE A 334 -2.10 -18.47 6.54
N SER A 335 -2.66 -18.75 5.35
CA SER A 335 -3.94 -19.46 5.20
C SER A 335 -3.84 -20.89 4.66
N GLU A 336 -2.72 -21.34 4.08
CA GLU A 336 -2.60 -22.68 3.48
C GLU A 336 -1.45 -23.51 4.08
N GLU A 337 -1.67 -24.81 4.28
CA GLU A 337 -0.69 -25.80 4.80
C GLU A 337 0.55 -26.01 3.90
N LYS A 338 0.55 -25.47 2.67
CA LYS A 338 1.63 -25.67 1.69
C LYS A 338 2.66 -24.54 1.74
N HIS A 339 3.53 -24.58 2.75
CA HIS A 339 4.70 -23.70 2.90
C HIS A 339 5.80 -23.87 1.81
N CYS A 340 5.60 -24.70 0.79
CA CYS A 340 6.66 -25.11 -0.14
C CYS A 340 6.73 -24.30 -1.45
N GLN A 341 5.77 -23.41 -1.74
CA GLN A 341 5.79 -22.63 -2.98
C GLN A 341 6.33 -21.21 -2.76
N ALA A 342 7.34 -20.84 -3.54
CA ALA A 342 7.83 -19.47 -3.62
C ALA A 342 7.20 -18.79 -4.85
N TYR A 343 6.47 -17.69 -4.64
CA TYR A 343 5.92 -16.86 -5.73
C TYR A 343 6.80 -15.65 -6.04
N ASP A 344 7.74 -15.36 -5.14
CA ASP A 344 8.64 -14.21 -5.24
C ASP A 344 10.11 -14.64 -5.25
N ARG A 345 10.91 -13.74 -5.78
CA ARG A 345 12.35 -13.69 -5.56
C ARG A 345 12.68 -12.61 -4.55
N ILE A 346 13.82 -12.78 -3.90
CA ILE A 346 14.34 -11.88 -2.90
C ILE A 346 15.79 -11.51 -3.23
N LEU A 347 16.08 -10.22 -3.09
CA LEU A 347 17.41 -9.68 -2.87
C LEU A 347 17.50 -9.37 -1.39
N PHE A 348 18.50 -9.88 -0.70
CA PHE A 348 18.72 -9.49 0.69
C PHE A 348 20.18 -9.28 1.01
N ILE A 349 20.43 -8.34 1.91
CA ILE A 349 21.76 -8.10 2.49
C ILE A 349 21.76 -8.68 3.89
N ARG A 350 22.85 -9.38 4.22
CA ARG A 350 23.14 -9.81 5.59
C ARG A 350 24.46 -9.22 6.07
N THR A 351 24.49 -8.84 7.33
CA THR A 351 25.71 -8.54 8.07
C THR A 351 26.46 -9.84 8.31
N ILE A 352 27.73 -9.88 7.93
CA ILE A 352 28.69 -10.93 8.30
C ILE A 352 29.30 -10.61 9.66
N ARG A 353 29.69 -9.35 9.86
CA ARG A 353 30.20 -8.79 11.12
C ARG A 353 29.98 -7.28 11.16
N ARG A 354 29.60 -6.71 12.30
CA ARG A 354 29.47 -5.25 12.48
C ARG A 354 29.76 -4.86 13.92
N THR A 355 30.62 -3.86 14.10
CA THR A 355 31.15 -3.47 15.42
C THR A 355 30.34 -2.39 16.15
N GLY A 356 29.29 -1.84 15.54
CA GLY A 356 28.48 -0.77 16.13
C GLY A 356 27.41 -0.23 15.17
N PRO A 357 26.89 0.98 15.40
CA PRO A 357 25.98 1.62 14.47
C PRO A 357 26.59 1.75 13.07
N SER A 358 25.75 1.59 12.06
CA SER A 358 26.18 1.75 10.66
C SER A 358 25.03 2.23 9.79
N THR A 359 25.38 2.87 8.68
CA THR A 359 24.42 3.31 7.67
C THR A 359 24.80 2.69 6.33
N LEU A 360 23.88 1.89 5.76
CA LEU A 360 24.00 1.42 4.38
C LEU A 360 23.19 2.34 3.47
N ARG A 361 23.83 2.76 2.38
CA ARG A 361 23.21 3.51 1.30
C ARG A 361 22.81 2.55 0.19
N ALA A 362 21.60 2.67 -0.33
CA ALA A 362 21.20 2.01 -1.58
C ALA A 362 20.75 3.07 -2.58
N VAL A 363 21.27 3.02 -3.80
CA VAL A 363 20.84 3.92 -4.87
C VAL A 363 20.15 3.10 -5.94
N LEU A 364 18.87 3.40 -6.18
CA LEU A 364 18.05 2.82 -7.24
C LEU A 364 17.98 3.79 -8.41
N HIS A 365 18.32 3.32 -9.61
CA HIS A 365 18.18 4.06 -10.85
C HIS A 365 17.18 3.37 -11.76
N PHE A 366 16.22 4.12 -12.27
CA PHE A 366 15.28 3.66 -13.28
C PHE A 366 15.83 4.02 -14.67
N SER A 367 15.72 3.10 -15.64
CA SER A 367 16.05 3.42 -17.03
C SER A 367 15.12 4.51 -17.54
N GLN A 368 15.64 5.43 -18.37
CA GLN A 368 14.79 6.31 -19.16
C GLN A 368 13.98 5.46 -20.12
N SER A 369 12.65 5.56 -20.04
CA SER A 369 11.70 4.95 -20.97
C SER A 369 11.71 5.66 -22.31
#